data_AF-A0A397CXS3-F1
#
_entry.id   AF-A0A397CXS3-F1
#
_cell.length_a   1.000
_cell.length_b   1.000
_cell.length_c   1.000
_cell.angle_alpha   90.00
_cell.angle_beta   90.00
_cell.angle_gamma   90.00
#
_symmetry.space_group_name_H-M   'P 1'
#
loop_
_entity.id
_entity.type
_entity.pdbx_description
1 polymer ?
#
loop_
_entity_poly.entity_id
_entity_poly.type
_entity_poly.pdbx_seq_one_letter_code
_entity_poly.pdbx_strand_id
1 'polypeptide(L)'
;PKKPNSALRKVAKVKLTNNYSVICYIPGIGHNLQEHSIVLIRGGRVQDLPGVKYHITRGKYDLLGISSRKNSRSKYGTKKTPNLVENGDGCIGCCCGTRRGGKEVLASGSVFG
;
A
#
# COMPACT_ATOMS: atom_id res chain seq x y z
N PRO A 1 16.27 -9.55 -7.35
CA PRO A 1 16.27 -9.90 -5.91
C PRO A 1 17.64 -10.42 -5.48
N LYS A 2 17.98 -10.36 -4.20
CA LYS A 2 19.19 -11.00 -3.68
C LYS A 2 19.05 -12.52 -3.85
N LYS A 3 20.03 -13.16 -4.52
CA LYS A 3 20.19 -14.63 -4.56
C LYS A 3 20.14 -15.12 -3.10
N PRO A 4 19.24 -16.04 -2.69
CA PRO A 4 18.67 -17.21 -3.37
C PRO A 4 17.31 -17.03 -4.06
N ASN A 5 16.67 -15.87 -3.93
CA ASN A 5 15.28 -15.71 -4.37
C ASN A 5 15.16 -15.28 -5.83
N SER A 6 14.24 -15.89 -6.59
CA SER A 6 13.87 -15.51 -7.96
C SER A 6 12.37 -15.17 -8.01
N ALA A 7 12.05 -13.90 -8.22
CA ALA A 7 10.66 -13.43 -8.37
C ALA A 7 10.64 -12.02 -8.97
N LEU A 8 9.63 -11.72 -9.78
CA LEU A 8 9.34 -10.37 -10.23
C LEU A 8 8.66 -9.59 -9.09
N ARG A 9 9.26 -8.46 -8.70
CA ARG A 9 8.75 -7.62 -7.61
C ARG A 9 8.31 -6.29 -8.17
N LYS A 10 7.04 -5.95 -7.90
CA LYS A 10 6.45 -4.67 -8.31
C LYS A 10 7.00 -3.55 -7.43
N VAL A 11 7.63 -2.57 -8.07
CA VAL A 11 8.23 -1.40 -7.41
C VAL A 11 7.71 -0.14 -8.10
N ALA A 12 7.67 0.97 -7.38
CA ALA A 12 7.35 2.29 -7.93
C ALA A 12 8.42 3.29 -7.52
N LYS A 13 8.74 4.21 -8.43
CA LYS A 13 9.57 5.37 -8.11
C LYS A 13 8.62 6.47 -7.64
N VAL A 14 8.87 7.04 -6.48
CA VAL A 14 7.97 8.02 -5.89
C VAL A 14 8.76 9.26 -5.53
N LYS A 15 8.25 10.42 -5.91
CA LYS A 15 8.79 11.72 -5.52
C LYS A 15 8.07 12.16 -4.24
N LEU A 16 8.84 12.33 -3.18
CA LEU A 16 8.34 12.91 -1.94
C LEU A 16 8.03 14.39 -2.15
N THR A 17 7.20 14.96 -1.27
CA THR A 17 7.01 16.42 -1.16
C THR A 17 8.34 17.16 -0.94
N ASN A 18 9.34 16.48 -0.36
CA ASN A 18 10.67 17.02 -0.09
C ASN A 18 11.61 16.92 -1.31
N ASN A 19 11.08 16.78 -2.53
CA ASN A 19 11.79 16.64 -3.81
C ASN A 19 12.68 15.39 -3.97
N TYR A 20 12.86 14.58 -2.92
CA TYR A 20 13.61 13.33 -3.00
C TYR A 20 12.85 12.25 -3.77
N SER A 21 13.56 11.56 -4.67
CA SER A 21 13.06 10.38 -5.37
C SER A 21 13.43 9.11 -4.62
N VAL A 22 12.43 8.29 -4.31
CA VAL A 22 12.57 7.09 -3.49
C VAL A 22 11.93 5.91 -4.19
N ILE A 23 12.58 4.73 -4.14
CA ILE A 23 12.01 3.50 -4.67
C ILE A 23 11.23 2.79 -3.57
N CYS A 24 9.96 2.52 -3.85
CA CYS A 24 9.02 1.94 -2.91
C CYS A 24 8.50 0.59 -3.42
N TYR A 25 8.26 -0.34 -2.51
CA TYR A 25 7.65 -1.63 -2.82
C TYR A 25 6.13 -1.56 -2.76
N ILE A 26 5.46 -2.14 -3.77
CA ILE A 26 4.01 -2.27 -3.81
C ILE A 26 3.60 -3.62 -3.20
N PRO A 27 2.91 -3.64 -2.05
CA PRO A 27 2.51 -4.89 -1.43
C PRO A 27 1.25 -5.49 -2.09
N GLY A 28 1.26 -6.82 -2.25
CA GLY A 28 0.12 -7.60 -2.68
C GLY A 28 0.08 -7.90 -4.19
N ILE A 29 -1.09 -8.30 -4.68
CA ILE A 29 -1.31 -8.73 -6.06
C ILE A 29 -2.10 -7.65 -6.77
N GLY A 30 -1.57 -7.16 -7.88
CA GLY A 30 -2.20 -6.12 -8.69
C GLY A 30 -2.14 -4.72 -8.06
N HIS A 31 -2.08 -3.69 -8.89
CA HIS A 31 -2.12 -2.30 -8.46
C HIS A 31 -2.66 -1.43 -9.58
N ASN A 32 -3.27 -0.31 -9.20
CA ASN A 32 -3.91 0.65 -10.09
C ASN A 32 -3.12 1.97 -10.17
N LEU A 33 -1.82 1.94 -9.86
CA LEU A 33 -1.03 3.17 -9.90
C LEU A 33 -0.79 3.56 -11.35
N GLN A 34 -0.93 4.84 -11.60
CA GLN A 34 -0.58 5.47 -12.86
C GLN A 34 0.54 6.49 -12.59
N GLU A 35 1.01 7.13 -13.65
CA GLU A 35 1.88 8.30 -13.51
C GLU A 35 1.14 9.40 -12.75
N HIS A 36 1.86 10.11 -11.87
CA HIS A 36 1.35 11.19 -11.02
C HIS A 36 0.34 10.80 -9.94
N SER A 37 0.05 9.52 -9.73
CA SER A 37 -0.82 9.09 -8.62
C SER A 37 -0.23 9.47 -7.26
N ILE A 38 -1.05 9.96 -6.36
CA ILE A 38 -0.68 10.33 -4.99
C ILE A 38 -0.79 9.10 -4.10
N VAL A 39 0.27 8.83 -3.35
CA VAL A 39 0.38 7.65 -2.50
C VAL A 39 0.91 8.00 -1.12
N LEU A 40 0.55 7.16 -0.14
CA LEU A 40 1.14 7.21 1.18
C LEU A 40 2.24 6.16 1.32
N ILE A 41 3.42 6.61 1.71
CA ILE A 41 4.55 5.73 1.96
C ILE A 41 4.67 5.46 3.46
N ARG A 42 4.99 4.22 3.81
CA ARG A 42 5.39 3.79 5.15
C ARG A 42 6.83 3.26 5.14
N GLY A 43 7.53 3.42 6.27
CA GLY A 43 8.84 2.79 6.47
C GLY A 43 8.75 1.26 6.48
N GLY A 44 9.71 0.60 5.83
CA GLY A 44 9.90 -0.84 5.93
C GLY A 44 10.82 -1.36 4.83
N ARG A 45 11.85 -2.10 5.22
CA ARG A 45 12.82 -2.66 4.29
C ARG A 45 12.30 -3.98 3.71
N VAL A 46 12.36 -4.10 2.39
CA VAL A 46 12.22 -5.41 1.72
C VAL A 46 13.58 -6.09 1.74
N GLN A 47 13.66 -7.26 2.39
CA GLN A 47 14.93 -7.99 2.54
C GLN A 47 15.52 -8.40 1.18
N ASP A 48 14.65 -8.69 0.21
CA ASP A 48 15.02 -9.21 -1.11
C ASP A 48 15.60 -8.16 -2.07
N LEU A 49 15.31 -6.87 -1.87
CA LEU A 49 15.64 -5.82 -2.83
C LEU A 49 16.59 -4.81 -2.19
N PRO A 50 17.84 -4.69 -2.68
CA PRO A 50 18.72 -3.62 -2.23
C PRO A 50 18.15 -2.26 -2.67
N GLY A 51 18.24 -1.25 -1.81
CA GLY A 51 17.74 0.11 -2.10
C GLY A 51 16.24 0.35 -1.83
N VAL A 52 15.43 -0.70 -1.66
CA VAL A 52 13.99 -0.55 -1.38
C VAL A 52 13.73 -0.57 0.13
N LYS A 53 13.68 0.64 0.71
CA LYS A 53 13.54 0.87 2.17
C LYS A 53 12.11 1.20 2.61
N TYR A 54 11.19 1.31 1.65
CA TYR A 54 9.86 1.81 1.88
C TYR A 54 8.79 0.92 1.24
N HIS A 55 7.63 0.86 1.87
CA HIS A 55 6.44 0.22 1.33
C HIS A 55 5.38 1.27 1.06
N ILE A 56 4.52 0.99 0.09
CA ILE A 56 3.34 1.82 -0.12
C ILE A 56 2.16 1.24 0.67
N THR A 57 1.43 2.10 1.37
CA THR A 57 0.22 1.73 2.11
C THR A 57 -0.96 1.63 1.14
N ARG A 58 -1.78 0.58 1.25
CA ARG A 58 -2.99 0.37 0.43
C ARG A 58 -4.23 0.88 1.18
N GLY A 59 -5.24 1.33 0.44
CA GLY A 59 -6.50 1.85 0.99
C GLY A 59 -6.43 3.30 1.46
N LYS A 60 -5.44 4.07 1.00
CA LYS A 60 -5.29 5.52 1.24
C LYS A 60 -4.89 6.21 -0.08
N TYR A 61 -5.38 7.44 -0.29
CA TYR A 61 -5.23 8.20 -1.54
C TYR A 61 -5.65 7.36 -2.76
N ASP A 62 -4.88 7.39 -3.86
CA ASP A 62 -5.26 6.76 -5.13
C ASP A 62 -5.06 5.23 -5.15
N LEU A 63 -4.45 4.67 -4.10
CA LEU A 63 -4.25 3.24 -3.99
C LEU A 63 -5.43 2.50 -3.37
N LEU A 64 -6.19 1.85 -4.25
CA LEU A 64 -7.27 0.96 -3.86
C LEU A 64 -6.77 -0.29 -3.12
N GLY A 65 -7.58 -0.77 -2.18
CA GLY A 65 -7.35 -2.05 -1.50
C GLY A 65 -7.48 -3.25 -2.44
N ILE A 66 -7.10 -4.44 -1.97
CA ILE A 66 -7.25 -5.68 -2.75
C ILE A 66 -8.54 -6.38 -2.33
N SER A 67 -9.55 -6.38 -3.19
CA SER A 67 -10.88 -6.95 -2.88
C SER A 67 -10.87 -8.47 -2.62
N SER A 68 -9.99 -9.21 -3.30
CA SER A 68 -9.93 -10.68 -3.24
C SER A 68 -9.31 -11.25 -1.96
N ARG A 69 -8.88 -10.41 -1.00
CA ARG A 69 -8.20 -10.87 0.22
C ARG A 69 -9.17 -11.13 1.37
N LYS A 70 -9.28 -12.42 1.76
CA LYS A 70 -10.03 -12.86 2.95
C LYS A 70 -9.24 -12.69 4.26
N ASN A 71 -7.93 -12.96 4.24
CA ASN A 71 -7.05 -12.88 5.41
C ASN A 71 -6.15 -11.62 5.36
N SER A 72 -5.77 -11.08 6.54
CA SER A 72 -4.90 -9.89 6.67
C SER A 72 -5.42 -8.62 5.97
N ARG A 73 -6.74 -8.45 5.94
CA ARG A 73 -7.44 -7.35 5.25
C ARG A 73 -7.02 -5.94 5.67
N SER A 74 -6.66 -5.74 6.93
CA SER A 74 -6.22 -4.42 7.45
C SER A 74 -4.92 -3.94 6.81
N LYS A 75 -4.01 -4.86 6.45
CA LYS A 75 -2.73 -4.52 5.80
C LYS A 75 -2.90 -4.12 4.33
N TYR A 76 -3.92 -4.65 3.65
CA TYR A 76 -4.16 -4.45 2.23
C TYR A 76 -5.37 -3.56 1.93
N GLY A 77 -5.94 -2.89 2.95
CA GLY A 77 -7.02 -1.92 2.79
C GLY A 77 -8.36 -2.53 2.36
N THR A 78 -8.61 -3.81 2.67
CA THR A 78 -9.84 -4.51 2.27
C THR A 78 -10.94 -4.35 3.33
N LYS A 79 -12.10 -3.82 2.93
CA LYS A 79 -13.28 -3.70 3.81
C LYS A 79 -13.87 -5.08 4.10
N LYS A 80 -14.58 -5.22 5.22
CA LYS A 80 -15.40 -6.41 5.49
C LYS A 80 -16.56 -6.26 4.54
N THR A 81 -16.85 -7.26 3.73
CA THR A 81 -18.21 -7.39 3.23
C THR A 81 -19.10 -7.62 4.45
N PRO A 82 -20.03 -6.71 4.78
CA PRO A 82 -21.05 -7.05 5.75
C PRO A 82 -21.85 -8.21 5.15
N ASN A 83 -22.05 -9.27 5.91
CA ASN A 83 -23.11 -10.22 5.57
C ASN A 83 -24.40 -9.40 5.63
N LEU A 84 -25.15 -9.32 4.53
CA LEU A 84 -26.41 -8.59 4.47
C LEU A 84 -27.40 -9.28 5.42
N VAL A 85 -27.49 -8.77 6.63
CA VAL A 85 -28.76 -8.65 7.34
C VAL A 85 -29.06 -7.16 7.25
N GLU A 86 -30.08 -6.83 6.46
CA GLU A 86 -30.61 -5.48 6.39
C GLU A 86 -31.04 -5.08 7.80
N ASN A 87 -30.39 -4.05 8.35
CA ASN A 87 -31.01 -3.06 9.20
C ASN A 87 -30.08 -1.85 9.15
N GLY A 88 -30.64 -0.72 8.69
CA GLY A 88 -29.95 0.55 8.67
C GLY A 88 -29.56 0.93 10.09
N ASP A 89 -28.26 1.00 10.33
CA ASP A 89 -27.61 1.94 11.22
C ASP A 89 -26.09 1.81 10.99
N GLY A 90 -25.47 2.95 10.73
CA GLY A 90 -24.18 3.04 10.09
C GLY A 90 -23.04 2.42 10.88
N CYS A 91 -22.16 1.73 10.15
CA CYS A 91 -20.76 1.55 10.53
C CYS A 91 -19.88 1.72 9.28
N ILE A 92 -19.81 2.94 8.73
CA ILE A 92 -18.84 3.31 7.67
C ILE A 92 -17.38 3.15 8.15
N GLY A 93 -17.14 3.02 9.45
CA GLY A 93 -15.79 2.91 10.00
C GLY A 93 -15.68 1.94 11.15
N CYS A 94 -15.51 0.64 10.89
CA CYS A 94 -14.66 -0.14 11.77
C CYS A 94 -13.20 0.20 11.45
N CYS A 95 -12.78 1.38 11.91
CA CYS A 95 -11.40 1.71 12.16
C CYS A 95 -10.87 0.73 13.22
N CYS A 96 -10.45 -0.45 12.78
CA CYS A 96 -9.45 -1.24 13.50
C CYS A 96 -8.20 -0.36 13.55
N GLY A 97 -8.14 0.50 14.57
CA GLY A 97 -7.10 1.47 14.78
C GLY A 97 -5.80 0.76 15.02
N THR A 98 -4.98 0.61 13.98
CA THR A 98 -3.54 0.57 14.22
C THR A 98 -3.09 2.00 14.47
N ARG A 99 -3.17 2.45 15.73
CA ARG A 99 -2.25 3.45 16.26
C ARG A 99 -0.85 2.86 16.13
N ARG A 100 -0.15 3.16 15.04
CA ARG A 100 1.30 2.97 14.97
C ARG A 100 1.87 4.17 14.27
N GLY A 101 2.53 5.02 15.04
CA GLY A 101 3.32 6.16 14.60
C GLY A 101 4.53 5.71 13.77
N GLY A 102 4.26 5.16 12.59
CA GLY A 102 5.23 5.16 11.51
C GLY A 102 5.22 6.54 10.87
N LYS A 103 6.39 7.07 10.55
CA LYS A 103 6.51 8.28 9.72
C LYS A 103 5.88 7.96 8.36
N GLU A 104 4.61 8.32 8.20
CA GLU A 104 3.88 8.24 6.94
C GLU A 104 4.11 9.57 6.20
N VAL A 105 4.61 9.52 4.97
CA VAL A 105 4.94 10.72 4.18
C VAL A 105 4.16 10.68 2.87
N LEU A 106 3.51 11.81 2.55
CA LEU A 106 2.81 12.02 1.29
C LEU A 106 3.81 12.05 0.12
N ALA A 107 3.47 11.39 -0.98
CA ALA A 107 4.36 11.33 -2.13
C ALA A 107 3.59 11.13 -3.44
N SER A 108 4.09 11.72 -4.53
CA SER A 108 3.56 11.56 -5.88
C SER A 108 4.38 10.51 -6.64
N GLY A 109 3.73 9.44 -7.11
CA GLY A 109 4.37 8.30 -7.76
C GLY A 109 4.47 8.43 -9.28
N SER A 110 5.55 7.88 -9.84
CA SER A 110 5.63 7.46 -11.24
C SER A 110 5.94 5.95 -11.27
N VAL A 111 5.08 5.19 -11.95
CA VAL A 111 5.16 3.74 -11.99
C VAL A 111 6.06 3.32 -13.13
N PHE A 112 7.04 2.47 -12.84
CA PHE A 112 7.75 1.73 -13.88
C PHE A 112 7.27 0.29 -13.81
N GLY A 113 6.65 -0.16 -14.91
CA GLY A 113 6.15 -1.52 -15.11
C GLY A 113 7.27 -2.54 -15.23
#